data_AF-A0A4D9DMC0-F1
#
_entry.id   AF-A0A4D9DMC0-F1
#
_cell.length_a   1.000
_cell.length_b   1.000
_cell.length_c   1.000
_cell.angle_alpha   90.00
_cell.angle_beta   90.00
_cell.angle_gamma   90.00
#
_symmetry.space_group_name_H-M   'P 1'
#
loop_
_entity.id
_entity.type
_entity.pdbx_description
1 polymer ?
#
loop_
_entity_poly.entity_id
_entity_poly.type
_entity_poly.pdbx_seq_one_letter_code
_entity_poly.pdbx_strand_id
1 'polypeptide(L)' 'MWLLWLLLGSAESQLLPGNNFTNECNIPGNFMCSNGRCIPGAWQCDGLPDCFDESDEKECRE' A
#
# COMPACT_ATOMS: atom_id res chain seq x y z
N MET A 1 4.65 -33.67 -24.81
CA MET A 1 4.07 -32.49 -25.51
C MET A 1 3.26 -31.61 -24.54
N TRP A 2 3.88 -31.21 -23.41
CA TRP A 2 3.31 -30.25 -22.44
C TRP A 2 4.39 -29.23 -22.02
N LEU A 3 5.38 -29.00 -22.90
CA LEU A 3 6.51 -28.06 -22.75
C LEU A 3 6.25 -26.77 -23.55
N LEU A 4 5.02 -26.23 -23.51
CA LEU A 4 4.68 -24.96 -24.15
C LEU A 4 3.74 -24.10 -23.29
N TRP A 5 3.93 -24.12 -21.98
CA TRP A 5 3.39 -23.10 -21.05
C TRP A 5 4.49 -22.42 -20.22
N LEU A 6 5.76 -22.79 -20.42
CA LEU A 6 6.92 -22.18 -19.75
C LEU A 6 7.53 -20.99 -20.51
N LEU A 7 6.89 -20.51 -21.58
CA LEU A 7 7.41 -19.40 -22.41
C LEU A 7 6.54 -18.13 -22.44
N LEU A 8 5.50 -18.04 -21.61
CA LEU A 8 4.74 -16.81 -21.34
C LEU A 8 4.31 -16.68 -19.87
N GLY A 9 5.09 -17.28 -18.96
CA GLY A 9 4.94 -17.06 -17.52
C GLY A 9 6.18 -16.36 -17.02
N SER A 10 6.20 -15.02 -17.13
CA SER A 10 7.31 -14.18 -16.68
C SER A 10 7.72 -14.53 -15.26
N ALA A 11 8.83 -15.24 -15.12
CA ALA A 11 9.62 -15.20 -13.89
C ALA A 11 10.23 -13.80 -13.84
N GLU A 12 9.65 -12.95 -13.01
CA GLU A 12 10.31 -12.13 -12.00
C GLU A 12 9.17 -11.37 -11.33
N SER A 13 8.71 -11.90 -10.19
CA SER A 13 7.77 -11.28 -9.27
C SER A 13 8.36 -9.97 -8.74
N GLN A 14 8.34 -8.92 -9.55
CA GLN A 14 8.35 -7.58 -8.98
C GLN A 14 7.04 -7.44 -8.22
N LEU A 15 7.18 -7.05 -6.95
CA LEU A 15 6.13 -6.50 -6.09
C LEU A 15 5.32 -7.54 -5.31
N LEU A 16 5.81 -7.82 -4.10
CA LEU A 16 4.92 -7.84 -2.93
C LEU A 16 3.90 -6.69 -3.09
N PRO A 17 2.61 -6.88 -2.77
CA PRO A 17 1.67 -5.75 -2.74
C PRO A 17 2.16 -4.75 -1.68
N GLY A 18 2.94 -3.73 -2.09
CA GLY A 18 3.47 -2.69 -1.20
C GLY A 18 4.99 -2.53 -1.18
N ASN A 19 5.68 -2.51 -2.33
CA ASN A 19 7.07 -2.02 -2.37
C ASN A 19 7.39 -1.27 -3.67
N ASN A 20 6.78 -0.09 -3.87
CA ASN A 20 7.33 0.94 -4.74
C ASN A 20 7.17 2.32 -4.08
N PHE A 21 8.21 2.66 -3.31
CA PHE A 21 8.32 3.74 -2.33
C PHE A 21 8.21 5.18 -2.88
N THR A 22 7.53 5.43 -4.01
CA THR A 22 7.51 6.78 -4.60
C THR A 22 6.16 7.34 -5.02
N ASN A 23 5.04 6.60 -5.05
CA ASN A 23 3.76 7.20 -5.51
C ASN A 23 2.51 6.33 -5.24
N GLU A 24 2.42 5.70 -4.08
CA GLU A 24 1.38 4.71 -3.70
C GLU A 24 0.15 5.29 -2.96
N CYS A 25 -0.02 6.61 -2.94
CA CYS A 25 -1.25 7.24 -2.43
C CYS A 25 -2.30 7.46 -3.53
N ASN A 26 -1.97 7.18 -4.80
CA ASN A 26 -2.90 7.30 -5.92
C ASN A 26 -3.69 5.99 -6.15
N ILE A 27 -4.03 5.32 -5.06
CA ILE A 27 -4.87 4.11 -5.06
C ILE A 27 -6.18 4.51 -4.36
N PRO A 28 -7.34 4.26 -4.99
CA PRO A 28 -8.61 4.57 -4.36
C PRO A 28 -8.75 3.79 -3.05
N GLY A 29 -8.95 4.52 -1.95
CA GLY A 29 -9.05 3.94 -0.61
C GLY A 29 -7.74 3.89 0.17
N ASN A 30 -6.64 4.49 -0.32
CA ASN A 30 -5.44 4.76 0.49
C ASN A 30 -5.51 6.15 1.14
N PHE A 31 -4.84 6.29 2.28
CA PHE A 31 -4.70 7.54 3.02
C PHE A 31 -3.24 8.01 2.97
N MET A 32 -3.05 9.32 2.80
CA MET A 32 -1.73 9.96 2.81
C MET A 32 -1.47 10.56 4.18
N CYS A 33 -0.49 10.00 4.90
CA CYS A 33 0.03 10.56 6.14
C CYS A 33 0.57 11.98 5.92
N SER A 34 0.63 12.79 6.98
CA SER A 34 1.18 14.16 6.91
C SER A 34 2.67 14.19 6.53
N ASN A 35 3.42 13.11 6.76
CA ASN A 35 4.81 12.96 6.33
C ASN A 35 4.99 12.52 4.87
N GLY A 36 3.88 12.26 4.17
CA GLY A 36 3.90 11.79 2.79
C GLY A 36 4.03 10.26 2.64
N ARG A 37 3.98 9.51 3.75
CA ARG A 37 3.80 8.05 3.72
C ARG A 37 2.37 7.70 3.31
N CYS A 38 2.20 6.59 2.62
CA CYS A 38 0.89 6.07 2.26
C CYS A 38 0.56 4.83 3.09
N ILE A 39 -0.68 4.75 3.54
CA ILE A 39 -1.23 3.60 4.23
C ILE A 39 -2.58 3.23 3.61
N PRO A 40 -3.08 1.99 3.80
CA PRO A 40 -4.46 1.64 3.50
C PRO A 40 -5.41 2.56 4.27
N GLY A 41 -6.44 3.10 3.63
CA GLY A 41 -7.44 3.93 4.31
C GLY A 41 -8.29 3.16 5.33
N ALA A 42 -8.22 1.82 5.32
CA ALA A 42 -8.77 1.00 6.39
C ALA A 42 -7.99 1.12 7.72
N TRP A 43 -6.77 1.64 7.67
CA TRP A 43 -5.93 1.94 8.84
C TRP A 43 -6.05 3.41 9.25
N GLN A 44 -6.91 4.19 8.59
CA GLN A 44 -7.22 5.53 9.07
C GLN A 44 -8.28 5.41 10.18
N CYS A 45 -7.98 5.93 11.37
CA CYS A 45 -8.87 5.90 12.53
C CYS A 45 -9.22 4.48 12.98
N ASP A 46 -8.24 3.57 12.94
CA ASP A 46 -8.42 2.19 13.39
C ASP A 46 -8.03 1.98 14.87
N GLY A 47 -7.51 3.03 15.52
CA GLY A 47 -7.04 3.03 16.90
C GLY A 47 -5.55 2.68 17.04
N LEU A 48 -4.82 2.49 15.94
CA LEU A 48 -3.39 2.18 15.93
C LEU A 48 -2.61 3.22 15.12
N PRO A 49 -1.44 3.67 15.60
CA PRO A 49 -0.61 4.60 14.83
C PRO A 49 0.15 3.83 13.73
N ASP A 50 -0.37 3.87 12.51
CA ASP A 50 0.27 3.32 11.31
C ASP A 50 1.10 4.36 10.55
N CYS A 51 0.75 5.64 10.65
CA CYS A 51 1.65 6.72 10.23
C CYS A 51 2.77 6.92 11.26
N PHE A 52 3.99 7.22 10.78
CA PHE A 52 5.12 7.55 11.65
C PHE A 52 4.84 8.77 12.54
N ASP A 53 4.04 9.70 12.02
CA ASP A 53 3.61 10.93 12.68
C ASP A 53 2.20 10.83 13.24
N GLU A 54 1.66 9.61 13.33
CA GLU A 54 0.35 9.28 13.95
C GLU A 54 -0.79 10.16 13.39
N SER A 55 -0.61 10.67 12.17
CA SER A 55 -1.54 11.59 11.50
C SER A 55 -2.83 10.94 11.03
N ASP A 56 -2.78 9.63 10.82
CA ASP A 56 -3.92 8.75 10.58
C ASP A 56 -4.90 8.71 11.76
N GLU A 57 -4.40 8.85 12.99
CA GLU A 57 -5.20 8.77 14.22
C GLU A 57 -5.54 10.13 14.85
N LYS A 58 -4.97 11.22 14.33
CA LYS A 58 -5.13 12.58 14.90
C LYS A 58 -6.43 13.27 14.48
N GLU A 59 -6.90 13.04 13.27
CA GLU A 59 -8.04 13.75 12.66
C GLU A 59 -9.28 12.85 12.55
N CYS A 60 -9.54 12.04 13.57
CA CYS A 60 -10.70 11.18 13.65
C CYS A 60 -11.88 11.93 14.26
N ARG A 61 -12.95 12.09 13.47
CA ARG A 61 -14.21 12.66 13.97
C ARG A 61 -15.05 11.53 14.57
N GLU A 62 -14.97 11.40 15.89
CA GLU A 62 -15.85 10.52 16.68
C GLU A 62 -17.33 10.97 16.64
#